data_AF-A0A8J3HGS9-F1
#
_entry.id   AF-A0A8J3HGS9-F1
#
_cell.length_a   1.000
_cell.length_b   1.000
_cell.length_c   1.000
_cell.angle_alpha   90.00
_cell.angle_beta   90.00
_cell.angle_gamma   90.00
#
_symmetry.space_group_name_H-M   'P 1'
#
loop_
_entity.id
_entity.type
_entity.pdbx_description
1 polymer ?
#
loop_
_entity_poly.entity_id
_entity_poly.type
_entity_poly.pdbx_seq_one_letter_code
_entity_poly.pdbx_strand_id
1 'polypeptide(L)' 'MPGALSALPGDPVPRADHPALAGVPEWRIPAGRLVLRADNPYGGDSRTLGWVELRTVVGIVLGRLPRGSR' A
#
# COMPACT_ATOMS: atom_id res chain seq x y z
N MET A 1 -5.90 5.46 10.80
CA MET A 1 -4.45 5.12 10.86
C MET A 1 -3.95 5.16 9.44
N PRO A 2 -2.81 5.82 9.13
CA PRO A 2 -2.23 5.72 7.79
C PRO A 2 -1.90 4.24 7.49
N GLY A 3 -1.89 3.87 6.21
CA GLY A 3 -1.32 2.59 5.78
C GLY A 3 0.17 2.76 5.50
N ALA A 4 0.96 1.73 5.77
CA ALA A 4 2.36 1.68 5.39
C ALA A 4 2.52 1.37 3.89
N LEU A 5 3.46 2.05 3.24
CA LEU A 5 3.91 1.71 1.89
C LEU A 5 4.75 0.43 1.96
N SER A 6 4.33 -0.60 1.22
CA SER A 6 5.06 -1.88 1.18
C SER A 6 6.04 -1.94 0.00
N ALA A 7 5.67 -1.40 -1.16
CA ALA A 7 6.49 -1.44 -2.36
C ALA A 7 6.02 -0.41 -3.42
N LEU A 8 6.96 0.07 -4.24
CA LEU A 8 6.85 1.14 -5.24
C LEU A 8 6.93 0.61 -6.68
N PRO A 9 6.58 1.42 -7.70
CA PRO A 9 6.87 1.09 -9.09
C PRO A 9 8.31 0.63 -9.31
N GLY A 10 8.50 -0.50 -9.97
CA GLY A 10 9.81 -1.10 -10.24
C GLY A 10 10.31 -2.06 -9.17
N ASP A 11 9.75 -2.06 -7.95
CA ASP A 11 10.11 -3.03 -6.92
C ASP A 11 9.59 -4.44 -7.30
N PRO A 12 10.19 -5.52 -6.77
CA PRO A 12 9.65 -6.87 -6.92
C PRO A 12 8.23 -6.98 -6.36
N VAL A 13 7.38 -7.76 -7.02
CA VAL A 13 6.01 -8.01 -6.52
C VAL A 13 6.06 -8.87 -5.25
N PRO A 14 5.48 -8.41 -4.12
CA PRO A 14 5.59 -9.08 -2.82
C PRO A 14 4.58 -10.24 -2.67
N ARG A 15 4.70 -11.27 -3.50
CA ARG A 15 3.73 -12.38 -3.62
C ARG A 15 3.51 -13.18 -2.33
N ALA A 16 4.55 -13.38 -1.52
CA ALA A 16 4.46 -14.25 -0.34
C ALA A 16 3.44 -13.75 0.69
N ASP A 17 3.35 -12.42 0.84
CA ASP A 17 2.53 -11.79 1.88
C ASP A 17 1.26 -11.11 1.33
N HIS A 18 1.05 -11.17 0.01
CA HIS A 18 -0.06 -10.51 -0.68
C HIS A 18 -0.79 -11.49 -1.62
N PRO A 19 -1.76 -12.27 -1.10
CA PRO A 19 -2.48 -13.27 -1.87
C PRO A 19 -3.15 -12.73 -3.14
N ALA A 20 -3.70 -11.51 -3.09
CA ALA A 20 -4.28 -10.84 -4.25
C ALA A 20 -3.28 -10.59 -5.40
N LEU A 21 -1.97 -10.64 -5.12
CA LEU A 21 -0.89 -10.44 -6.09
C LEU A 21 -0.20 -11.75 -6.50
N ALA A 22 -0.58 -12.89 -5.93
CA ALA A 22 0.12 -14.16 -6.18
C ALA A 22 0.11 -14.58 -7.66
N GLY A 23 -1.01 -14.32 -8.36
CA GLY A 23 -1.23 -14.71 -9.75
C GLY A 23 -0.90 -13.64 -10.80
N VAL A 24 -0.40 -12.47 -10.40
CA VAL A 24 -0.10 -11.40 -11.37
C VAL A 24 1.14 -11.76 -12.20
N PRO A 25 1.11 -11.57 -13.53
CA PRO A 25 2.21 -11.96 -14.41
C PRO A 25 3.45 -11.08 -14.24
N GLU A 26 3.31 -9.87 -13.70
CA GLU A 26 4.40 -8.91 -13.59
C GLU A 26 5.39 -9.30 -12.48
N TRP A 27 6.69 -9.37 -12.80
CA TRP A 27 7.73 -9.62 -11.81
C TRP A 27 8.05 -8.41 -10.94
N ARG A 28 7.86 -7.22 -11.51
CA ARG A 28 8.03 -5.93 -10.85
C ARG A 28 6.72 -5.16 -10.88
N ILE A 29 6.53 -4.31 -9.89
CA ILE A 29 5.34 -3.45 -9.80
C ILE A 29 5.32 -2.51 -11.01
N PRO A 30 4.20 -2.45 -11.76
CA PRO A 30 4.11 -1.59 -12.93
C PRO A 30 4.21 -0.11 -12.58
N ALA A 31 4.58 0.70 -13.58
CA ALA A 31 4.51 2.16 -13.47
C ALA A 31 3.09 2.60 -13.06
N GLY A 32 3.01 3.58 -12.16
CA GLY A 32 1.73 4.11 -11.67
C GLY A 32 0.96 3.21 -10.70
N ARG A 33 1.54 2.07 -10.27
CA ARG A 33 0.95 1.15 -9.29
C ARG A 33 1.81 1.10 -8.02
N LEU A 34 1.19 0.81 -6.89
CA LEU A 34 1.87 0.63 -5.61
C LEU A 34 1.17 -0.41 -4.74
N VAL A 35 1.86 -0.89 -3.71
CA VAL A 35 1.33 -1.84 -2.73
C VAL A 35 1.31 -1.17 -1.36
N LEU A 36 0.13 -1.15 -0.74
CA LEU A 36 -0.07 -0.65 0.61
C LEU A 36 -0.41 -1.79 1.55
N ARG A 37 0.05 -1.69 2.79
CA ARG A 37 -0.35 -2.57 3.90
C ARG A 37 -0.95 -1.72 5.00
N ALA A 38 -2.10 -2.13 5.51
CA ALA A 38 -2.69 -1.50 6.67
C ALA A 38 -1.90 -1.86 7.93
N ASP A 39 -1.74 -0.89 8.82
CA ASP A 39 -1.06 -1.08 10.11
C ASP A 39 -1.86 -1.92 11.11
N ASN A 40 -3.09 -2.31 10.74
CA ASN A 40 -3.96 -3.15 11.56
C ASN A 40 -4.48 -4.34 10.74
N PRO A 41 -4.76 -5.48 11.38
CA PRO A 41 -5.10 -6.72 10.67
C PRO A 41 -6.44 -6.65 9.94
N TYR A 42 -7.36 -5.77 10.35
CA TYR A 42 -8.71 -5.65 9.80
C TYR A 42 -8.85 -4.58 8.70
N GLY A 43 -7.78 -3.84 8.41
CA GLY A 43 -7.78 -2.79 7.40
C GLY A 43 -7.83 -3.35 5.98
N GLY A 44 -8.58 -2.68 5.10
CA GLY A 44 -8.52 -2.94 3.67
C GLY A 44 -7.20 -2.45 3.08
N ASP A 45 -6.47 -3.34 2.40
CA ASP A 45 -5.16 -3.04 1.82
C ASP A 45 -4.84 -3.97 0.64
N SER A 46 -3.62 -3.90 0.13
CA SER A 46 -3.20 -4.66 -1.06
C SER A 46 -3.17 -6.17 -0.87
N ARG A 47 -3.29 -6.70 0.35
CA ARG A 47 -3.39 -8.16 0.57
C ARG A 47 -4.68 -8.72 -0.03
N THR A 48 -5.75 -7.92 -0.03
CA THR A 48 -7.07 -8.31 -0.56
C THR A 48 -7.48 -7.51 -1.79
N LEU A 49 -7.01 -6.27 -1.94
CA LEU A 49 -7.39 -5.37 -3.03
C LEU A 49 -6.41 -5.39 -4.22
N GLY A 50 -5.20 -5.93 -4.02
CA GLY A 50 -4.13 -5.88 -5.01
C GLY A 50 -3.53 -4.47 -5.16
N TRP A 51 -3.30 -4.04 -6.39
CA TRP A 51 -2.63 -2.77 -6.65
C TRP A 51 -3.44 -1.54 -6.25
N VAL A 52 -2.74 -0.51 -5.77
CA VAL A 52 -3.28 0.84 -5.64
C VAL A 52 -2.74 1.71 -6.78
N GLU A 53 -3.61 2.53 -7.37
CA GLU A 53 -3.23 3.44 -8.45
C GLU A 53 -2.59 4.70 -7.87
N LEU A 54 -1.36 5.03 -8.28
CA LEU A 54 -0.63 6.22 -7.80
C LEU A 54 -1.41 7.51 -8.02
N ARG A 55 -2.19 7.62 -9.10
CA ARG A 55 -3.06 8.80 -9.37
C ARG A 55 -4.17 9.01 -8.33
N THR A 56 -4.48 7.99 -7.53
CA THR A 56 -5.50 8.06 -6.48
C THR A 56 -4.91 8.42 -5.12
N VAL A 57 -3.57 8.47 -5.01
CA VAL A 57 -2.88 8.86 -3.79
C VAL A 57 -2.96 10.37 -3.62
N VAL A 58 -3.56 10.82 -2.52
CA VAL A 58 -3.73 12.24 -2.20
C VAL A 58 -2.43 12.86 -1.66
N GLY A 59 -1.61 12.09 -0.95
CA GLY A 59 -0.34 12.56 -0.41
C GLY A 59 0.24 11.62 0.65
N ILE A 60 1.36 12.04 1.24
CA ILE A 60 2.07 11.32 2.30
C ILE A 60 1.74 11.98 3.64
N VAL A 61 1.42 11.18 4.65
CA VAL A 61 1.21 11.69 6.02
C VAL A 61 2.57 11.99 6.65
N LEU A 62 2.86 13.27 6.89
CA LEU A 62 4.14 13.71 7.44
C LEU A 62 4.21 13.67 8.98
N GLY A 63 3.07 13.60 9.65
CA GLY A 63 3.04 13.61 11.11
C GLY A 63 1.63 13.61 11.69
N ARG A 64 1.57 13.57 13.02
CA ARG A 64 0.31 13.67 13.78
C ARG A 64 0.15 15.12 14.22
N LEU A 65 -1.07 15.63 14.14
CA LEU A 65 -1.39 16.90 14.80
C LEU A 65 -1.32 16.71 16.32
N PRO A 66 -0.86 17.73 17.07
CA PRO A 66 -0.91 17.71 18.52
C PRO A 66 -2.33 17.46 19.00
N ARG A 67 -2.49 16.68 20.08
CA ARG A 67 -3.77 16.60 20.77
C ARG A 67 -4.02 17.95 21.43
N GLY A 68 -5.14 18.58 21.14
CA GLY A 68 -5.55 19.78 21.86
C GLY A 68 -5.66 19.47 23.36
N SER A 69 -5.00 20.28 24.19
CA SER A 69 -5.22 20.28 25.64
C SER A 69 -6.66 20.76 25.90
N ARG A 70 -7.42 19.96 26.64
CA ARG A 70 -8.77 20.30 27.08
C ARG A 70 -8.72 21.18 28.31
#